data_AF-X0XJU9-F1
#
_entry.id   AF-X0XJU9-F1
#
_cell.length_a   1.000
_cell.length_b   1.000
_cell.length_c   1.000
_cell.angle_alpha   90.00
_cell.angle_beta   90.00
_cell.angle_gamma   90.00
#
_symmetry.space_group_name_H-M   'P 1'
#
loop_
_entity.id
_entity.type
_entity.pdbx_description
1 polymer ?
#
loop_
_entity_poly.entity_id
_entity_poly.type
_entity_poly.pdbx_seq_one_letter_code
_entity_poly.pdbx_strand_id
1 'polypeptide(L)'
;MDYMKLLIVQLQNQNPLEPLDNNEMASQLAQFSQLQQLESMNTSFAKVLATTELTYANSLLGKEVTFRPETETGGADITSGIVEQVYNNVDGEIFLRVGNLTLGLKDVISVKNLIQI
;
A
#
# COMPACT_ATOMS: atom_id res chain seq x y z
N MET A 1 20.22 5.65 -9.25
CA MET A 1 21.44 6.47 -9.05
C MET A 1 22.74 5.78 -9.50
N ASP A 2 22.84 4.45 -9.50
CA ASP A 2 24.06 3.74 -9.89
C ASP A 2 24.33 3.77 -11.41
N TYR A 3 23.27 3.67 -12.22
CA TYR A 3 23.38 3.65 -13.68
C TYR A 3 23.81 4.98 -14.30
N MET A 4 23.34 6.11 -13.76
CA MET A 4 23.76 7.47 -14.17
C MET A 4 25.24 7.75 -13.87
N LYS A 5 25.79 7.16 -12.81
CA LYS A 5 27.23 7.25 -12.50
C LYS A 5 28.06 6.41 -13.46
N LEU A 6 27.62 5.18 -13.76
CA LEU A 6 28.24 4.35 -14.79
C LEU A 6 28.20 5.02 -16.17
N LEU A 7 27.11 5.71 -16.49
CA LEU A 7 26.96 6.45 -17.74
C LEU A 7 27.96 7.62 -17.87
N ILE A 8 28.13 8.43 -16.83
CA ILE A 8 29.10 9.53 -16.83
C ILE A 8 30.52 8.97 -16.99
N VAL A 9 30.82 7.84 -16.33
CA VAL A 9 32.13 7.16 -16.44
C VAL A 9 32.39 6.63 -17.85
N GLN A 10 31.36 6.14 -18.56
CA GLN A 10 31.49 5.71 -19.95
C GLN A 10 31.65 6.91 -20.91
N LEU A 11 30.90 8.01 -20.71
CA LEU A 11 31.04 9.24 -21.49
C LEU A 11 32.43 9.90 -21.35
N GLN A 12 33.05 9.81 -20.17
CA GLN A 12 34.39 10.33 -19.93
C GLN A 12 35.52 9.51 -20.59
N ASN A 13 35.25 8.26 -20.98
CA ASN A 13 36.25 7.33 -21.53
C ASN A 13 36.04 6.98 -23.03
N GLN A 14 35.25 7.76 -23.77
CA GLN A 14 35.01 7.51 -25.21
C GLN A 14 36.24 7.86 -26.06
N ASN A 15 36.61 6.95 -26.96
CA ASN A 15 37.57 7.21 -28.03
C ASN A 15 36.87 7.99 -29.17
N PRO A 16 37.33 9.19 -29.57
CA PRO A 16 36.62 10.09 -30.49
C PRO A 16 36.40 9.56 -31.92
N LEU A 17 36.96 8.40 -32.26
CA LEU A 17 36.87 7.80 -33.60
C LEU A 17 35.71 6.80 -33.78
N GLU A 18 35.04 6.40 -32.70
CA GLU A 18 33.82 5.58 -32.74
C GLU A 18 32.72 6.22 -31.87
N PRO A 19 32.03 7.26 -32.37
CA PRO A 19 30.90 7.80 -31.65
C PRO A 19 29.79 6.75 -31.67
N LEU A 20 29.55 6.07 -30.54
CA LEU A 20 28.23 5.52 -30.27
C LEU A 20 27.22 6.65 -30.49
N ASP A 21 26.11 6.39 -31.18
CA ASP A 21 25.10 7.40 -31.45
C ASP A 21 24.52 7.87 -30.10
N ASN A 22 25.09 8.95 -29.56
CA ASN A 22 24.76 9.49 -28.24
C ASN A 22 23.25 9.74 -28.09
N ASN A 23 22.52 9.88 -29.21
CA ASN A 23 21.08 10.02 -29.23
C ASN A 23 20.34 8.73 -28.85
N GLU A 24 20.80 7.56 -29.30
CA GLU A 24 20.16 6.27 -29.00
C GLU A 24 20.32 5.94 -27.51
N MET A 25 21.51 6.18 -26.96
CA MET A 25 21.78 6.04 -25.53
C MET A 25 21.00 7.06 -24.69
N ALA A 26 20.93 8.33 -25.10
CA ALA A 26 20.10 9.34 -24.43
C ALA A 26 18.62 8.95 -24.42
N SER A 27 18.12 8.36 -25.51
CA SER A 27 16.76 7.84 -25.61
C SER A 27 16.50 6.69 -24.64
N GLN A 28 17.42 5.72 -24.54
CA GLN A 28 17.30 4.60 -23.59
C GLN A 28 17.34 5.07 -22.12
N LEU A 29 18.14 6.10 -21.81
CA LEU A 29 18.19 6.69 -20.48
C LEU A 29 16.93 7.46 -20.12
N ALA A 30 16.35 8.18 -21.07
CA ALA A 30 15.07 8.84 -20.88
C ALA A 30 13.98 7.79 -20.59
N GLN A 31 13.96 6.67 -21.33
CA GLN A 31 13.04 5.56 -21.08
C GLN A 31 13.25 4.92 -19.70
N PHE A 32 14.50 4.66 -19.31
CA PHE A 32 14.80 4.09 -17.99
C PHE A 32 14.44 5.05 -16.85
N SER A 33 14.70 6.35 -17.01
CA SER A 33 14.32 7.37 -16.03
C SER A 33 12.80 7.45 -15.86
N GLN A 34 12.04 7.31 -16.97
CA GLN A 34 10.59 7.21 -16.93
C GLN A 34 10.13 5.96 -16.16
N LEU A 35 10.73 4.80 -16.41
CA LEU A 35 10.41 3.56 -15.68
C LEU A 35 10.68 3.69 -14.18
N GLN A 36 11.83 4.25 -13.79
CA GLN A 36 12.15 4.51 -12.39
C GLN A 36 11.15 5.47 -11.74
N GLN A 37 10.72 6.49 -12.48
CA GLN A 37 9.73 7.43 -11.98
C GLN A 37 8.35 6.78 -11.81
N LEU A 38 7.97 5.88 -12.72
CA LEU A 38 6.75 5.07 -12.58
C LEU A 38 6.83 4.11 -11.37
N GLU A 39 7.97 3.46 -11.16
CA GLU A 39 8.19 2.59 -10.00
C GLU A 39 8.11 3.39 -8.68
N SER A 40 8.73 4.57 -8.64
CA SER A 40 8.64 5.48 -7.50
C SER A 40 7.20 5.95 -7.25
N MET A 41 6.44 6.22 -8.32
CA MET A 41 5.03 6.60 -8.23
C MET A 41 4.19 5.45 -7.67
N ASN A 42 4.36 4.23 -8.19
CA ASN A 42 3.67 3.04 -7.70
C ASN A 42 3.96 2.80 -6.21
N THR A 43 5.22 2.92 -5.80
CA THR A 43 5.64 2.79 -4.40
C THR A 43 5.00 3.86 -3.51
N SER A 44 4.94 5.10 -4.00
CA SER A 44 4.31 6.21 -3.26
C SER A 44 2.81 5.99 -3.13
N PHE A 45 2.16 5.50 -4.19
CA PHE A 45 0.73 5.19 -4.20
C PHE A 45 0.40 4.06 -3.20
N ALA A 46 1.20 2.99 -3.16
CA ALA A 46 1.04 1.92 -2.17
C ALA A 46 1.13 2.42 -0.72
N LYS A 47 2.05 3.35 -0.43
CA LYS A 47 2.16 3.99 0.90
C LYS A 47 0.93 4.84 1.26
N VAL A 48 0.40 5.58 0.29
CA VAL A 48 -0.81 6.39 0.48
C VAL A 48 -2.02 5.50 0.74
N LEU A 49 -2.14 4.40 0.00
CA LEU A 49 -3.21 3.42 0.21
C LEU A 49 -3.14 2.84 1.63
N ALA A 50 -1.98 2.35 2.06
CA ALA A 50 -1.79 1.83 3.42
C ALA A 50 -2.12 2.86 4.51
N THR A 51 -1.75 4.14 4.30
CA THR A 51 -2.09 5.23 5.23
C THR A 51 -3.60 5.49 5.27
N THR A 52 -4.27 5.40 4.11
CA THR A 52 -5.72 5.59 3.99
C THR A 52 -6.47 4.47 4.70
N GLU A 53 -6.03 3.21 4.54
CA GLU A 53 -6.61 2.06 5.23
C GLU A 53 -6.42 2.17 6.75
N LEU A 54 -5.24 2.56 7.23
CA LEU A 54 -5.00 2.82 8.65
C LEU A 54 -5.89 3.94 9.19
N THR A 55 -6.05 5.02 8.42
CA THR A 55 -6.92 6.14 8.82
C THR A 55 -8.37 5.70 8.91
N TYR A 56 -8.84 4.93 7.91
CA TYR A 56 -10.18 4.37 7.91
C TYR A 56 -10.38 3.43 9.11
N ALA A 57 -9.45 2.51 9.36
CA ALA A 57 -9.50 1.59 10.49
C ALA A 57 -9.57 2.31 11.84
N ASN A 58 -8.69 3.31 12.06
CA ASN A 58 -8.71 4.13 13.26
C ASN A 58 -10.02 4.89 13.42
N SER A 59 -10.65 5.31 12.33
CA SER A 59 -11.97 5.93 12.38
C SER A 59 -13.06 4.97 12.88
N LEU A 60 -12.88 3.66 12.75
CA LEU A 60 -13.84 2.66 13.22
C LEU A 60 -13.77 2.42 14.73
N LEU A 61 -12.66 2.81 15.39
CA LEU A 61 -12.49 2.63 16.82
C LEU A 61 -13.65 3.28 17.60
N GLY A 62 -14.28 2.51 18.48
CA GLY A 62 -15.44 2.93 19.27
C GLY A 62 -16.76 2.99 18.49
N LYS A 63 -16.78 2.69 17.19
CA LYS A 63 -18.01 2.56 16.40
C LYS A 63 -18.56 1.14 16.44
N GLU A 64 -19.86 1.01 16.23
CA GLU A 64 -20.52 -0.27 16.04
C GLU A 64 -20.36 -0.70 14.58
N VAL A 65 -19.72 -1.84 14.35
CA VAL A 65 -19.54 -2.42 13.02
C VAL A 65 -20.37 -3.69 12.87
N THR A 66 -20.97 -3.85 11.70
CA THR A 66 -21.65 -5.09 11.31
C THR A 66 -20.73 -5.88 10.40
N PHE A 67 -20.55 -7.16 10.69
CA PHE A 67 -19.60 -8.02 9.99
C PHE A 67 -20.10 -9.45 9.93
N ARG A 68 -19.48 -10.23 9.04
CA ARG A 68 -19.72 -11.66 8.93
C ARG A 68 -18.44 -12.40 9.32
N PRO A 69 -18.35 -12.97 10.54
CA PRO A 69 -17.16 -13.69 10.94
C PRO A 69 -17.03 -14.96 10.09
N GLU A 70 -15.85 -15.19 9.52
CA GLU A 70 -15.53 -16.45 8.84
C GLU A 70 -15.22 -17.49 9.92
N THR A 71 -16.24 -18.22 10.36
CA THR A 71 -16.09 -19.33 11.32
C THR A 71 -15.78 -20.62 10.55
N GLU A 72 -14.91 -21.47 11.11
CA GLU A 72 -14.55 -22.77 10.52
C GLU A 72 -15.77 -23.70 10.27
N THR A 73 -16.92 -23.39 10.88
CA THR A 73 -18.16 -24.16 10.79
C THR A 73 -19.13 -23.66 9.71
N GLY A 74 -18.77 -22.65 8.91
CA GLY A 74 -19.54 -22.25 7.72
C GLY A 74 -20.92 -21.62 7.99
N GLY A 75 -21.29 -21.46 9.26
CA GLY A 75 -22.46 -20.70 9.69
C GLY A 75 -22.04 -19.30 10.09
N ALA A 76 -22.20 -18.35 9.18
CA ALA A 76 -21.77 -16.97 9.39
C ALA A 76 -22.98 -16.04 9.46
N ASP A 77 -23.66 -16.07 10.61
CA ASP A 77 -24.69 -15.08 10.92
C ASP A 77 -24.04 -13.69 10.96
N ILE A 78 -24.69 -12.74 10.32
CA ILE A 78 -24.27 -11.34 10.37
C ILE A 78 -24.43 -10.88 11.83
N THR A 79 -23.34 -10.41 12.41
CA THR A 79 -23.30 -9.93 13.79
C THR A 79 -22.78 -8.51 13.85
N SER A 80 -23.05 -7.82 14.95
CA SER A 80 -22.59 -6.46 15.20
C SER A 80 -21.85 -6.38 16.52
N GLY A 81 -20.89 -5.46 16.61
CA GLY A 81 -20.19 -5.17 17.85
C GLY A 81 -19.32 -3.93 17.75
N ILE A 82 -18.79 -3.50 18.89
CA ILE A 82 -17.99 -2.28 18.99
C ILE A 82 -16.52 -2.61 18.69
N VAL A 83 -15.88 -1.80 17.85
CA VAL A 83 -14.44 -1.91 17.63
C VAL A 83 -13.70 -1.38 18.87
N GLU A 84 -13.03 -2.27 19.58
CA GLU A 84 -12.29 -1.97 20.80
C GLU A 84 -10.83 -1.67 20.54
N GLN A 85 -10.27 -2.25 19.47
CA GLN A 85 -8.86 -2.09 19.13
C GLN A 85 -8.65 -2.16 17.61
N VAL A 86 -7.69 -1.38 17.13
CA VAL A 86 -7.11 -1.46 15.79
C VAL A 86 -5.64 -1.80 15.95
N TYR A 87 -5.15 -2.82 15.23
CA TYR A 87 -3.76 -3.21 15.28
C TYR A 87 -3.30 -3.81 13.94
N ASN A 88 -1.98 -3.81 13.72
CA ASN A 88 -1.38 -4.41 12.54
C ASN A 88 -0.72 -5.74 12.93
N ASN A 89 -0.79 -6.73 12.06
CA ASN A 89 -0.01 -7.96 12.21
C ASN A 89 1.45 -7.74 11.73
N VAL A 90 2.25 -8.81 11.79
CA VAL A 90 3.66 -8.80 11.33
C VAL A 90 3.79 -8.56 9.82
N ASP A 91 2.73 -8.86 9.06
CA ASP A 91 2.67 -8.67 7.61
C ASP A 91 2.17 -7.27 7.20
N GLY A 92 1.79 -6.44 8.18
CA GLY A 92 1.29 -5.08 7.96
C GLY A 92 -0.21 -4.99 7.65
N GLU A 93 -0.93 -6.10 7.69
CA GLU A 93 -2.39 -6.14 7.53
C GLU A 93 -3.10 -5.61 8.77
N ILE A 94 -4.17 -4.87 8.55
CA ILE A 94 -4.92 -4.19 9.61
C ILE A 94 -6.07 -5.08 10.07
N PHE A 95 -6.12 -5.28 11.39
CA PHE A 95 -7.17 -6.03 12.05
C PHE A 95 -7.92 -5.15 13.07
N LEU A 96 -9.22 -5.41 13.16
CA LEU A 96 -10.13 -4.85 14.15
C LEU A 96 -10.43 -5.92 15.21
N ARG A 97 -10.39 -5.55 16.49
CA ARG A 97 -10.89 -6.39 17.58
C ARG A 97 -12.29 -5.95 17.97
N VAL A 98 -13.22 -6.89 17.97
CA VAL A 98 -14.61 -6.71 18.41
C VAL A 98 -14.92 -7.81 19.43
N GLY A 99 -14.83 -7.49 20.73
CA GLY A 99 -14.84 -8.48 21.80
C GLY A 99 -13.74 -9.52 21.61
N ASN A 100 -14.13 -10.80 21.47
CA ASN A 100 -13.20 -11.92 21.25
C ASN A 100 -12.91 -12.20 19.77
N LEU A 101 -13.53 -11.45 18.85
CA LEU A 101 -13.38 -11.66 17.41
C LEU A 101 -12.34 -10.71 16.84
N THR A 102 -11.57 -11.23 15.90
CA THR A 102 -10.62 -10.47 15.09
C THR A 102 -11.12 -10.45 13.66
N LEU A 103 -11.19 -9.26 13.07
CA LEU A 103 -11.80 -9.03 11.76
C LEU A 103 -10.82 -8.28 10.87
N GLY A 104 -10.74 -8.66 9.60
CA GLY A 104 -10.11 -7.82 8.60
C GLY A 104 -11.02 -6.66 8.22
N LEU A 105 -10.44 -5.57 7.71
CA LEU A 105 -11.24 -4.44 7.19
C LEU A 105 -12.22 -4.87 6.08
N LYS A 106 -11.84 -5.88 5.28
CA LYS A 106 -12.69 -6.46 4.22
C LYS A 106 -13.96 -7.13 4.73
N ASP A 107 -14.02 -7.52 6.00
CA ASP A 107 -15.13 -8.27 6.58
C ASP A 107 -16.22 -7.34 7.15
N VAL A 108 -15.94 -6.02 7.20
CA VAL A 108 -16.87 -4.98 7.66
C VAL A 108 -17.90 -4.69 6.57
N ILE A 109 -19.17 -4.89 6.89
CA ILE A 109 -20.32 -4.68 5.99
C ILE A 109 -20.93 -3.30 6.19
N SER A 110 -21.04 -2.83 7.43
CA SER A 110 -21.56 -1.50 7.74
C SER A 110 -20.98 -0.94 9.02
N VAL A 111 -21.00 0.39 9.15
CA VAL A 111 -20.48 1.14 10.30
C VAL A 111 -21.57 2.09 10.79
N LYS A 112 -21.83 2.07 12.09
CA LYS A 112 -22.83 2.92 12.73
C LYS A 112 -22.20 3.71 13.88
N ASN A 113 -22.54 4.99 13.94
CA ASN A 113 -22.17 5.83 15.08
C ASN A 113 -23.11 5.54 16.26
N LEU A 114 -22.51 5.33 17.44
CA LEU A 114 -23.23 5.35 18.69
C LEU A 114 -23.51 6.83 19.02
N ILE A 115 -24.75 7.25 18.89
CA ILE A 115 -25.17 8.57 19.38
C ILE A 115 -25.23 8.44 20.91
N GLN A 116 -24.33 9.10 21.62
CA GLN A 116 -24.50 9.33 23.06
C GLN A 116 -25.60 10.38 23.22
N ILE A 117 -26.76 9.97 23.74
CA ILE A 117 -27.87 10.86 24.11
C ILE A 117 -27.66 11.32 25.55
#